data_AF-A0A2T2P6F6-F1
#
_entry.id   AF-A0A2T2P6F6-F1
#
_cell.length_a   1.000
_cell.length_b   1.000
_cell.length_c   1.000
_cell.angle_alpha   90.00
_cell.angle_beta   90.00
_cell.angle_gamma   90.00
#
_symmetry.space_group_name_H-M   'P 1'
#
loop_
_entity.id
_entity.type
_entity.pdbx_description
1 polymer ?
#
loop_
_entity_poly.entity_id
_entity_poly.type
_entity_poly.pdbx_seq_one_letter_code
_entity_poly.pdbx_strand_id
1 'polypeptide(L)'
;MRLAEIKPLNCYNKNCAKCLPAARVHEIVARWHGLRPLQTLWLERDLDPQDNIHVECHQDLKQLVSGYAQLQEQEYLQKVRSIPTRQERHRPYTGFNTDQKGRFHAAVTYIWLLNELRWALTNYTWPSRTFASPAKAAHTAMEHLSQQQHTSMLDELDQYAMYRFLYHHLLPVHGAVFADQDSAKLPLTFPSNMSTSTAPRFLQFFLAAAPVYLQPPDLIELTVRSRLSRKPPYPLMRLPSSTESWLHPVKLAYPFPVGVDLEAPIFPSILRHHFQVHLTVIARAFLSLTSDQSTRRANMSQVAVPCFAFEDHTYSWLMERVLKVFDEEARPKDFELPGHLPLTNSSGMLDNGWKDCMWAIWWWAGSEEKARAKMERWREIRRT
;
A
#
# COMPACT_ATOMS: atom_id res chain seq x y z
N MET A 1 22.13 -12.94 0.68
CA MET A 1 21.30 -13.92 1.42
C MET A 1 20.92 -15.01 0.42
N ARG A 2 21.52 -16.21 0.50
CA ARG A 2 21.19 -17.31 -0.42
C ARG A 2 19.80 -17.81 -0.02
N LEU A 3 18.80 -17.58 -0.86
CA LEU A 3 17.54 -18.33 -0.80
C LEU A 3 17.93 -19.79 -1.06
N ALA A 4 18.11 -20.55 0.02
CA ALA A 4 18.32 -21.97 -0.06
C ALA A 4 17.12 -22.57 -0.81
N GLU A 5 17.41 -23.39 -1.82
CA GLU A 5 16.42 -24.14 -2.60
C GLU A 5 15.33 -24.68 -1.66
N ILE A 6 14.11 -24.18 -1.82
CA ILE A 6 12.93 -24.76 -1.17
C ILE A 6 12.64 -26.05 -1.95
N LYS A 7 13.34 -27.13 -1.61
CA LYS A 7 12.90 -28.46 -2.01
C LYS A 7 11.59 -28.73 -1.27
N PRO A 8 10.48 -29.06 -1.96
CA PRO A 8 9.29 -29.54 -1.29
C PRO A 8 9.68 -30.84 -0.58
N LEU A 9 9.83 -30.78 0.73
CA LEU A 9 10.00 -31.97 1.55
C LEU A 9 8.64 -32.68 1.55
N ASN A 10 8.54 -33.78 0.80
CA ASN A 10 7.44 -34.75 0.86
C ASN A 10 7.41 -35.40 2.25
N CYS A 11 7.00 -34.61 3.24
CA CYS A 11 7.00 -34.92 4.65
C CYS A 11 5.55 -35.08 5.07
N TYR A 12 5.04 -36.30 5.01
CA TYR A 12 3.64 -36.63 5.33
C TYR A 12 3.26 -36.39 6.80
N ASN A 13 4.24 -36.06 7.65
CA ASN A 13 4.03 -35.83 9.07
C ASN A 13 3.98 -34.33 9.38
N LYS A 14 2.76 -33.81 9.65
CA LYS A 14 2.48 -32.39 9.91
C LYS A 14 3.29 -31.79 11.08
N ASN A 15 3.86 -32.63 11.96
CA ASN A 15 4.61 -32.23 13.15
C ASN A 15 6.10 -32.62 13.12
N CYS A 16 6.68 -32.83 11.94
CA CYS A 16 8.08 -33.24 11.85
C CYS A 16 9.04 -32.11 12.26
N ALA A 17 9.80 -32.30 13.35
CA ALA A 17 10.81 -31.36 13.85
C ALA A 17 11.95 -31.06 12.86
N LYS A 18 12.16 -31.92 11.83
CA LYS A 18 13.11 -31.66 10.73
C LYS A 18 12.50 -30.79 9.63
N CYS A 19 11.19 -30.90 9.39
CA CYS A 19 10.47 -30.17 8.34
C CYS A 19 10.03 -28.77 8.82
N LEU A 20 9.73 -28.63 10.13
CA LEU A 20 9.41 -27.37 10.77
C LEU A 20 10.14 -27.26 12.14
N PRO A 21 11.44 -26.90 12.15
CA PRO A 21 12.20 -26.78 13.38
C PRO A 21 11.55 -25.82 14.38
N ALA A 22 11.72 -26.06 15.68
CA ALA A 22 11.14 -25.20 16.73
C ALA A 22 11.49 -23.72 16.54
N ALA A 23 12.72 -23.41 16.11
CA ALA A 23 13.13 -22.04 15.76
C ALA A 23 12.24 -21.42 14.65
N ARG A 24 11.88 -22.18 13.62
CA ARG A 24 10.93 -21.73 12.57
C ARG A 24 9.51 -21.59 13.11
N VAL A 25 9.06 -22.48 14.00
CA VAL A 25 7.76 -22.35 14.66
C VAL A 25 7.71 -21.06 15.47
N HIS A 26 8.74 -20.79 16.30
CA HIS A 26 8.85 -19.56 17.06
C HIS A 26 8.93 -18.32 16.17
N GLU A 27 9.63 -18.39 15.04
CA GLU A 27 9.67 -17.29 14.08
C GLU A 27 8.30 -17.03 13.44
N ILE A 28 7.59 -18.07 12.99
CA ILE A 28 6.24 -17.96 12.44
C ILE A 28 5.29 -17.39 13.50
N VAL A 29 5.34 -17.91 14.73
CA VAL A 29 4.51 -17.45 15.85
C VAL A 29 4.84 -16.00 16.22
N ALA A 30 6.12 -15.61 16.25
CA ALA A 30 6.54 -14.23 16.52
C ALA A 30 6.06 -13.27 15.41
N ARG A 31 6.20 -13.67 14.14
CA ARG A 31 5.66 -12.92 13.00
C ARG A 31 4.13 -12.80 13.10
N TRP A 32 3.45 -13.88 13.47
CA TRP A 32 1.99 -13.91 13.62
C TRP A 32 1.49 -13.04 14.77
N HIS A 33 2.16 -13.08 15.93
CA HIS A 33 1.91 -12.14 17.02
C HIS A 33 2.22 -10.69 16.63
N GLY A 34 3.24 -10.48 15.79
CA GLY A 34 3.60 -9.18 15.24
C GLY A 34 2.53 -8.55 14.34
N LEU A 35 1.61 -9.34 13.77
CA LEU A 35 0.49 -8.82 12.96
C LEU A 35 -0.74 -8.41 13.80
N ARG A 36 -0.79 -8.78 15.08
CA ARG A 36 -1.90 -8.44 15.98
C ARG A 36 -2.14 -6.93 16.11
N PRO A 37 -1.12 -6.05 16.18
CA PRO A 37 -1.33 -4.61 16.17
C PRO A 37 -2.11 -4.11 14.94
N LEU A 38 -1.84 -4.61 13.73
CA LEU A 38 -2.62 -4.24 12.54
C LEU A 38 -4.06 -4.73 12.63
N GLN A 39 -4.26 -5.96 13.11
CA GLN A 39 -5.60 -6.50 13.33
C GLN A 39 -6.37 -5.62 14.32
N THR A 40 -5.73 -5.23 15.42
CA THR A 40 -6.34 -4.37 16.43
C THR A 40 -6.68 -3.00 15.84
N LEU A 41 -5.75 -2.35 15.13
CA LEU A 41 -6.00 -1.09 14.42
C LEU A 41 -7.17 -1.18 13.44
N TRP A 42 -7.22 -2.26 12.65
CA TRP A 42 -8.31 -2.49 11.69
C TRP A 42 -9.67 -2.55 12.39
N LEU A 43 -9.72 -3.17 13.57
CA LEU A 43 -10.96 -3.36 14.33
C LEU A 43 -11.34 -2.14 15.20
N GLU A 44 -10.37 -1.26 15.50
CA GLU A 44 -10.56 -0.11 16.38
C GLU A 44 -11.45 0.98 15.74
N ARG A 45 -11.47 1.10 14.41
CA ARG A 45 -12.16 2.20 13.70
C ARG A 45 -12.88 1.73 12.44
N ASP A 46 -14.05 2.30 12.18
CA ASP A 46 -14.64 2.31 10.84
C ASP A 46 -14.10 3.54 10.12
N LEU A 47 -13.41 3.31 9.02
CA LEU A 47 -12.76 4.37 8.26
C LEU A 47 -13.68 4.83 7.15
N ASP A 48 -13.87 6.14 7.07
CA ASP A 48 -14.64 6.78 6.02
C ASP A 48 -13.74 7.00 4.79
N PRO A 49 -14.31 7.27 3.60
CA PRO A 49 -13.54 7.63 2.41
C PRO A 49 -12.54 8.77 2.67
N GLN A 50 -12.91 9.71 3.54
CA GLN A 50 -12.15 10.90 3.92
C GLN A 50 -10.89 10.57 4.73
N ASP A 51 -10.86 9.37 5.34
CA ASP A 51 -9.73 8.91 6.15
C ASP A 51 -8.61 8.29 5.31
N ASN A 52 -8.75 8.35 3.99
CA ASN A 52 -7.80 7.83 3.03
C ASN A 52 -7.18 8.95 2.21
N ILE A 53 -5.86 8.91 2.07
CA ILE A 53 -5.08 9.82 1.26
C ILE A 53 -4.20 8.98 0.35
N HIS A 54 -4.34 9.17 -0.95
CA HIS A 54 -3.54 8.49 -1.95
C HIS A 54 -3.04 9.46 -3.01
N VAL A 55 -1.99 9.05 -3.71
CA VAL A 55 -1.37 9.87 -4.75
C VAL A 55 -2.14 9.66 -6.06
N GLU A 56 -2.99 10.61 -6.42
CA GLU A 56 -3.54 10.69 -7.77
C GLU A 56 -2.78 11.70 -8.62
N CYS A 57 -2.46 11.28 -9.85
CA CYS A 57 -1.68 12.00 -10.86
C CYS A 57 -2.27 13.37 -11.26
N HIS A 58 -3.56 13.61 -10.95
CA HIS A 58 -4.33 14.78 -11.39
C HIS A 58 -5.02 15.55 -10.25
N GLN A 59 -4.77 15.20 -8.99
CA GLN A 59 -5.41 15.88 -7.87
C GLN A 59 -4.76 17.23 -7.55
N ASP A 60 -5.59 18.17 -7.13
CA ASP A 60 -5.19 19.48 -6.64
C ASP A 60 -4.33 19.32 -5.37
N LEU A 61 -3.12 19.90 -5.36
CA LEU A 61 -2.24 19.91 -4.16
C LEU A 61 -3.00 20.39 -2.90
N LYS A 62 -3.93 21.33 -3.05
CA LYS A 62 -4.72 21.83 -1.92
C LYS A 62 -5.59 20.74 -1.31
N GLN A 63 -6.13 19.83 -2.13
CA GLN A 63 -6.91 18.69 -1.64
C GLN A 63 -6.00 17.70 -0.90
N LEU A 64 -4.80 17.42 -1.42
CA LEU A 64 -3.82 16.57 -0.74
C LEU A 64 -3.44 17.13 0.64
N VAL A 65 -3.11 18.43 0.70
CA VAL A 65 -2.74 19.10 1.96
C VAL A 65 -3.92 19.15 2.92
N SER A 66 -5.12 19.50 2.45
CA SER A 66 -6.32 19.54 3.28
C SER A 66 -6.66 18.16 3.83
N GLY A 67 -6.60 17.11 3.01
CA GLY A 67 -6.85 15.74 3.44
C GLY A 67 -5.84 15.29 4.48
N TYR A 68 -4.55 15.59 4.28
CA TYR A 68 -3.50 15.29 5.24
C TYR A 68 -3.69 16.01 6.57
N ALA A 69 -3.99 17.32 6.54
CA ALA A 69 -4.27 18.09 7.74
C ALA A 69 -5.50 17.54 8.50
N GLN A 70 -6.59 17.25 7.79
CA GLN A 70 -7.80 16.67 8.39
C GLN A 70 -7.53 15.32 9.06
N LEU A 71 -6.79 14.43 8.38
CA LEU A 71 -6.45 13.12 8.93
C LEU A 71 -5.59 13.24 10.19
N GLN A 72 -4.59 14.12 10.19
CA GLN A 72 -3.75 14.40 11.36
C GLN A 72 -4.56 15.01 12.52
N GLU A 73 -5.47 15.94 12.23
CA GLU A 73 -6.33 16.58 13.22
C GLU A 73 -7.31 15.58 13.85
N GLN A 74 -7.98 14.74 13.05
CA GLN A 74 -8.89 13.71 13.56
C GLN A 74 -8.16 12.72 14.48
N GLU A 75 -6.98 12.27 14.06
CA GLU A 75 -6.11 11.38 14.84
C GLU A 75 -5.59 12.06 16.12
N TYR A 76 -5.46 13.38 16.15
CA TYR A 76 -5.17 14.14 17.38
C TYR A 76 -6.40 14.25 18.29
N LEU A 77 -7.55 14.62 17.74
CA LEU A 77 -8.80 14.83 18.49
C LEU A 77 -9.29 13.54 19.16
N GLN A 78 -9.22 12.40 18.47
CA GLN A 78 -9.56 11.09 19.04
C GLN A 78 -8.74 10.73 20.28
N LYS A 79 -7.54 11.30 20.43
CA LYS A 79 -6.65 11.04 21.56
C LYS A 79 -6.87 11.98 22.74
N VAL A 80 -7.19 13.25 22.47
CA VAL A 80 -7.29 14.31 23.49
C VAL A 80 -8.68 14.37 24.11
N ARG A 81 -9.73 14.09 23.33
CA ARG A 81 -11.10 14.05 23.81
C ARG A 81 -11.51 12.58 23.86
N SER A 82 -11.70 12.05 25.06
CA SER A 82 -12.36 10.76 25.22
C SER A 82 -13.84 10.88 24.80
N ILE A 83 -14.17 10.83 23.50
CA ILE A 83 -15.51 10.68 22.88
C ILE A 83 -15.36 10.56 21.34
N PRO A 84 -16.14 9.73 20.61
CA PRO A 84 -16.75 8.45 20.94
C PRO A 84 -16.10 7.31 20.13
N THR A 85 -16.04 6.13 20.73
CA THR A 85 -15.86 4.84 20.04
C THR A 85 -16.86 4.72 18.89
N ARG A 86 -16.45 4.10 17.76
CA ARG A 86 -17.26 3.60 16.61
C ARG A 86 -18.72 4.06 16.58
N GLN A 87 -19.13 4.78 15.54
CA GLN A 87 -20.55 5.08 15.30
C GLN A 87 -21.40 3.82 15.55
N GLU A 88 -22.49 3.94 16.30
CA GLU A 88 -23.26 2.81 16.86
C GLU A 88 -23.77 1.81 15.80
N ARG A 89 -23.73 2.17 14.52
CA ARG A 89 -24.21 1.39 13.38
C ARG A 89 -23.45 0.08 13.13
N HIS A 90 -22.20 -0.07 13.60
CA HIS A 90 -21.36 -1.25 13.34
C HIS A 90 -20.83 -1.96 14.61
N ARG A 91 -21.54 -1.82 15.74
CA ARG A 91 -21.18 -2.42 17.04
C ARG A 91 -21.04 -3.96 17.14
N PRO A 92 -21.52 -4.86 16.26
CA PRO A 92 -21.42 -6.29 16.58
C PRO A 92 -20.01 -6.90 16.38
N TYR A 93 -19.06 -6.18 15.77
CA TYR A 93 -17.79 -6.77 15.32
C TYR A 93 -16.60 -6.39 16.21
N THR A 94 -16.51 -7.05 17.37
CA THR A 94 -15.42 -6.87 18.35
C THR A 94 -14.16 -7.70 18.03
N GLY A 95 -14.24 -8.58 17.03
CA GLY A 95 -13.13 -9.44 16.63
C GLY A 95 -13.47 -10.26 15.40
N PHE A 96 -12.43 -10.68 14.67
CA PHE A 96 -12.58 -11.60 13.55
C PHE A 96 -12.96 -13.00 14.04
N ASN A 97 -13.88 -13.65 13.32
CA ASN A 97 -14.02 -15.10 13.38
C ASN A 97 -12.78 -15.79 12.74
N THR A 98 -12.71 -17.11 12.81
CA THR A 98 -11.56 -17.87 12.32
C THR A 98 -11.28 -17.65 10.82
N ASP A 99 -12.33 -17.59 10.00
CA ASP A 99 -12.23 -17.37 8.55
C ASP A 99 -11.70 -15.97 8.23
N GLN A 100 -12.35 -14.95 8.78
CA GLN A 100 -11.96 -13.55 8.61
C GLN A 100 -10.54 -13.29 9.08
N LYS A 101 -10.13 -13.97 10.16
CA LYS A 101 -8.75 -13.89 10.65
C LYS A 101 -7.78 -14.51 9.65
N GLY A 102 -8.10 -15.68 9.09
CA GLY A 102 -7.31 -16.32 8.03
C GLY A 102 -7.15 -15.41 6.82
N ARG A 103 -8.25 -14.85 6.33
CA ARG A 103 -8.30 -13.91 5.21
C ARG A 103 -7.50 -12.63 5.46
N PHE A 104 -7.64 -12.02 6.64
CA PHE A 104 -6.85 -10.85 7.04
C PHE A 104 -5.33 -11.14 6.95
N HIS A 105 -4.89 -12.26 7.52
CA HIS A 105 -3.47 -12.63 7.47
C HIS A 105 -2.99 -12.97 6.05
N ALA A 106 -3.83 -13.62 5.24
CA ALA A 106 -3.52 -13.91 3.85
C ALA A 106 -3.35 -12.60 3.06
N ALA A 107 -4.27 -11.65 3.20
CA ALA A 107 -4.21 -10.35 2.53
C ALA A 107 -2.96 -9.55 2.93
N VAL A 108 -2.66 -9.44 4.23
CA VAL A 108 -1.44 -8.75 4.71
C VAL A 108 -0.17 -9.39 4.16
N THR A 109 -0.11 -10.73 4.18
CA THR A 109 1.06 -11.47 3.70
C THR A 109 1.22 -11.32 2.19
N TYR A 110 0.12 -11.31 1.44
CA TYR A 110 0.14 -11.09 0.00
C TYR A 110 0.71 -9.71 -0.34
N ILE A 111 0.20 -8.65 0.31
CA ILE A 111 0.70 -7.29 0.12
C ILE A 111 2.17 -7.17 0.52
N TRP A 112 2.58 -7.85 1.59
CA TRP A 112 3.99 -7.91 1.98
C TRP A 112 4.86 -8.53 0.87
N LEU A 113 4.52 -9.73 0.38
CA LEU A 113 5.29 -10.39 -0.68
C LEU A 113 5.35 -9.56 -1.96
N LEU A 114 4.25 -8.89 -2.31
CA LEU A 114 4.21 -7.97 -3.44
C LEU A 114 5.22 -6.81 -3.26
N ASN A 115 5.25 -6.21 -2.08
CA ASN A 115 6.14 -5.08 -1.81
C ASN A 115 7.61 -5.51 -1.64
N GLU A 116 7.88 -6.75 -1.22
CA GLU A 116 9.23 -7.34 -1.25
C GLU A 116 9.74 -7.49 -2.69
N LEU A 117 8.90 -7.95 -3.62
CA LEU A 117 9.25 -8.02 -5.05
C LEU A 117 9.56 -6.62 -5.60
N ARG A 118 8.71 -5.63 -5.28
CA ARG A 118 8.92 -4.23 -5.70
C ARG A 118 10.21 -3.66 -5.13
N TRP A 119 10.45 -3.85 -3.83
CA TRP A 119 11.67 -3.41 -3.16
C TRP A 119 12.91 -4.06 -3.78
N ALA A 120 12.88 -5.36 -4.06
CA ALA A 120 13.97 -6.05 -4.74
C ALA A 120 14.27 -5.43 -6.11
N LEU A 121 13.24 -5.04 -6.87
CA LEU A 121 13.42 -4.35 -8.15
C LEU A 121 14.09 -2.98 -8.02
N THR A 122 13.87 -2.24 -6.93
CA THR A 122 14.53 -0.94 -6.72
C THR A 122 16.05 -1.05 -6.60
N ASN A 123 16.58 -2.20 -6.14
CA ASN A 123 18.01 -2.42 -5.92
C ASN A 123 18.81 -2.63 -7.22
N TYR A 124 18.17 -2.82 -8.37
CA TYR A 124 18.85 -2.93 -9.65
C TYR A 124 19.17 -1.55 -10.21
N THR A 125 20.38 -1.32 -10.72
CA THR A 125 20.81 0.01 -11.16
C THR A 125 19.92 0.60 -12.25
N TRP A 126 19.77 1.93 -12.25
CA TRP A 126 19.16 2.69 -13.36
C TRP A 126 20.13 3.78 -13.82
N PRO A 127 20.28 4.00 -15.14
CA PRO A 127 19.79 3.16 -16.24
C PRO A 127 20.59 1.86 -16.36
N SER A 128 19.92 0.70 -16.47
CA SER A 128 20.59 -0.58 -16.70
C SER A 128 19.95 -1.36 -17.84
N ARG A 129 20.79 -1.91 -18.71
CA ARG A 129 20.38 -2.86 -19.77
C ARG A 129 19.97 -4.22 -19.21
N THR A 130 20.31 -4.52 -17.95
CA THR A 130 20.05 -5.82 -17.31
C THR A 130 18.76 -5.88 -16.51
N PHE A 131 17.98 -4.79 -16.44
CA PHE A 131 16.75 -4.73 -15.63
C PHE A 131 15.64 -5.70 -16.12
N ALA A 132 15.65 -6.06 -17.41
CA ALA A 132 14.63 -6.93 -17.99
C ALA A 132 14.57 -8.33 -17.34
N SER A 133 15.71 -8.90 -16.96
CA SER A 133 15.75 -10.25 -16.37
C SER A 133 15.15 -10.30 -14.95
N PRO A 134 15.54 -9.42 -14.01
CA PRO A 134 14.90 -9.31 -12.70
C PRO A 134 13.41 -8.99 -12.79
N ALA A 135 13.02 -8.10 -13.71
CA ALA A 135 11.63 -7.75 -13.94
C ALA A 135 10.80 -8.96 -14.38
N LYS A 136 11.30 -9.75 -15.34
CA LYS A 136 10.67 -11.00 -15.77
C LYS A 136 10.58 -12.01 -14.62
N ALA A 137 11.64 -12.16 -13.82
CA ALA A 137 11.62 -13.07 -12.67
C ALA A 137 10.59 -12.65 -11.62
N ALA A 138 10.45 -11.35 -11.34
CA ALA A 138 9.43 -10.82 -10.44
C ALA A 138 8.02 -11.06 -10.99
N HIS A 139 7.81 -10.88 -12.30
CA HIS A 139 6.54 -11.19 -12.96
C HIS A 139 6.17 -12.67 -12.81
N THR A 140 7.10 -13.59 -13.11
CA THR A 140 6.87 -15.03 -12.92
C THR A 140 6.58 -15.39 -11.45
N ALA A 141 7.26 -14.74 -10.50
CA ALA A 141 6.98 -14.94 -9.09
C ALA A 141 5.55 -14.50 -8.72
N MET A 142 5.06 -13.38 -9.28
CA MET A 142 3.68 -12.94 -9.09
C MET A 142 2.67 -13.91 -9.71
N GLU A 143 2.90 -14.35 -10.95
CA GLU A 143 2.03 -15.34 -11.59
C GLU A 143 1.91 -16.59 -10.73
N HIS A 144 3.04 -17.04 -10.15
CA HIS A 144 3.04 -18.17 -9.24
C HIS A 144 2.28 -17.88 -7.95
N LEU A 145 2.45 -16.70 -7.35
CA LEU A 145 1.68 -16.29 -6.16
C LEU A 145 0.18 -16.25 -6.46
N SER A 146 -0.21 -15.72 -7.61
CA SER A 146 -1.62 -15.67 -8.04
C SER A 146 -2.18 -17.06 -8.33
N GLN A 147 -1.39 -18.00 -8.88
CA GLN A 147 -1.80 -19.39 -9.12
C GLN A 147 -1.96 -20.20 -7.83
N GLN A 148 -1.22 -19.85 -6.76
CA GLN A 148 -1.35 -20.51 -5.46
C GLN A 148 -2.54 -20.01 -4.64
N GLN A 149 -3.13 -18.89 -5.02
CA GLN A 149 -4.40 -18.43 -4.47
C GLN A 149 -5.56 -19.06 -5.24
N HIS A 150 -6.59 -19.50 -4.53
CA HIS A 150 -7.89 -19.64 -5.18
C HIS A 150 -8.31 -18.21 -5.54
N THR A 151 -8.28 -17.83 -6.83
CA THR A 151 -8.62 -16.48 -7.31
C THR A 151 -10.11 -16.25 -7.19
N SER A 152 -10.57 -16.10 -5.96
CA SER A 152 -11.94 -15.78 -5.62
C SER A 152 -12.06 -14.26 -5.52
N MET A 153 -13.25 -13.72 -5.82
CA MET A 153 -13.46 -12.27 -5.80
C MET A 153 -13.18 -11.69 -4.42
N LEU A 154 -13.49 -12.43 -3.37
CA LEU A 154 -13.26 -12.04 -1.98
C LEU A 154 -11.77 -11.85 -1.66
N ASP A 155 -10.89 -12.70 -2.17
CA ASP A 155 -9.45 -12.58 -1.96
C ASP A 155 -8.88 -11.33 -2.63
N GLU A 156 -9.32 -11.01 -3.85
CA GLU A 156 -8.91 -9.78 -4.56
C GLU A 156 -9.38 -8.53 -3.81
N LEU A 157 -10.63 -8.56 -3.36
CA LEU A 157 -11.23 -7.44 -2.63
C LEU A 157 -10.54 -7.22 -1.27
N ASP A 158 -10.17 -8.30 -0.58
CA ASP A 158 -9.43 -8.25 0.68
C ASP A 158 -8.03 -7.68 0.51
N GLN A 159 -7.30 -8.09 -0.55
CA GLN A 159 -5.98 -7.56 -0.89
C GLN A 159 -6.07 -6.05 -1.19
N TYR A 160 -7.06 -5.65 -1.98
CA TYR A 160 -7.27 -4.25 -2.32
C TYR A 160 -7.59 -3.39 -1.09
N ALA A 161 -8.51 -3.84 -0.23
CA ALA A 161 -8.83 -3.15 1.02
C ALA A 161 -7.64 -3.10 1.98
N MET A 162 -6.85 -4.17 2.06
CA MET A 162 -5.64 -4.21 2.89
C MET A 162 -4.56 -3.24 2.42
N TYR A 163 -4.30 -3.16 1.12
CA TYR A 163 -3.33 -2.20 0.57
C TYR A 163 -3.72 -0.76 0.93
N ARG A 164 -4.98 -0.42 0.71
CA ARG A 164 -5.51 0.91 1.02
C ARG A 164 -5.39 1.23 2.52
N PHE A 165 -5.63 0.25 3.39
CA PHE A 165 -5.40 0.44 4.83
C PHE A 165 -3.97 0.76 5.21
N LEU A 166 -3.04 -0.04 4.71
CA LEU A 166 -1.64 0.10 5.06
C LEU A 166 -1.08 1.41 4.52
N TYR A 167 -1.36 1.74 3.26
CA TYR A 167 -0.63 2.78 2.54
C TYR A 167 -1.40 4.07 2.33
N HIS A 168 -2.74 4.05 2.35
CA HIS A 168 -3.54 5.27 2.19
C HIS A 168 -4.15 5.75 3.50
N HIS A 169 -4.12 4.93 4.56
CA HIS A 169 -4.57 5.34 5.89
C HIS A 169 -3.44 5.32 6.93
N LEU A 170 -2.92 4.14 7.29
CA LEU A 170 -1.94 4.02 8.39
C LEU A 170 -0.65 4.79 8.12
N LEU A 171 -0.12 4.68 6.89
CA LEU A 171 1.09 5.38 6.50
C LEU A 171 0.93 6.91 6.64
N PRO A 172 -0.06 7.59 6.05
CA PRO A 172 -0.28 9.02 6.28
C PRO A 172 -0.45 9.39 7.75
N VAL A 173 -1.19 8.59 8.54
CA VAL A 173 -1.43 8.83 9.97
C VAL A 173 -0.11 8.85 10.77
N HIS A 174 0.77 7.87 10.51
CA HIS A 174 2.01 7.70 11.27
C HIS A 174 3.25 8.27 10.57
N GLY A 175 3.09 8.78 9.35
CA GLY A 175 4.16 9.28 8.49
C GLY A 175 4.88 10.51 9.03
N ALA A 176 4.26 11.26 9.94
CA ALA A 176 4.89 12.44 10.57
C ALA A 176 6.22 12.15 11.28
N VAL A 177 6.50 10.90 11.66
CA VAL A 177 7.81 10.48 12.21
C VAL A 177 8.95 10.63 11.19
N PHE A 178 8.60 10.61 9.90
CA PHE A 178 9.52 10.83 8.79
C PHE A 178 9.66 12.31 8.40
N ALA A 179 8.87 13.20 8.99
CA ALA A 179 8.94 14.61 8.65
C ALA A 179 10.24 15.26 9.16
N ASP A 180 10.66 16.32 8.48
CA ASP A 180 11.77 17.22 8.87
C ASP A 180 13.13 16.52 9.05
N GLN A 181 13.32 15.35 8.42
CA GLN A 181 14.63 14.70 8.35
C GLN A 181 15.48 15.33 7.23
N ASP A 182 16.80 15.16 7.32
CA ASP A 182 17.76 15.64 6.33
C ASP A 182 17.40 15.23 4.89
N SER A 183 17.69 16.08 3.92
CA SER A 183 17.38 15.84 2.51
C SER A 183 17.96 14.54 1.94
N ALA A 184 19.02 13.99 2.51
CA ALA A 184 19.55 12.68 2.13
C ALA A 184 18.62 11.51 2.47
N LYS A 185 17.61 11.73 3.33
CA LYS A 185 16.57 10.75 3.69
C LYS A 185 15.42 10.69 2.68
N LEU A 186 15.41 11.56 1.67
CA LEU A 186 14.46 11.45 0.55
C LEU A 186 14.61 10.08 -0.14
N PRO A 187 13.51 9.48 -0.64
CA PRO A 187 12.15 9.99 -0.70
C PRO A 187 11.32 9.81 0.58
N LEU A 188 11.90 9.24 1.64
CA LEU A 188 11.20 8.89 2.88
C LEU A 188 11.22 10.03 3.92
N THR A 189 11.22 11.29 3.47
CA THR A 189 11.11 12.48 4.32
C THR A 189 10.36 13.58 3.59
N PHE A 190 9.77 14.50 4.34
CA PHE A 190 9.09 15.68 3.82
C PHE A 190 9.05 16.79 4.89
N PRO A 191 8.91 18.07 4.52
CA PRO A 191 8.71 19.13 5.50
C PRO A 191 7.33 19.03 6.16
N SER A 192 7.26 19.15 7.49
CA SER A 192 5.98 19.22 8.22
C SER A 192 5.27 20.55 7.99
N ASN A 193 6.00 21.62 7.67
CA ASN A 193 5.45 22.93 7.37
C ASN A 193 4.80 22.99 5.97
N MET A 194 3.53 22.62 5.91
CA MET A 194 2.72 22.62 4.69
C MET A 194 2.35 24.02 4.16
N SER A 195 2.78 25.11 4.81
CA SER A 195 2.59 26.48 4.31
C SER A 195 3.51 26.84 3.14
N THR A 196 4.59 26.08 2.96
CA THR A 196 5.55 26.28 1.87
C THR A 196 5.01 25.75 0.54
N SER A 197 5.41 26.37 -0.57
CA SER A 197 4.97 25.97 -1.92
C SER A 197 5.47 24.59 -2.35
N THR A 198 6.51 24.07 -1.68
CA THR A 198 7.24 22.86 -2.06
C THR A 198 6.89 21.65 -1.19
N ALA A 199 6.55 21.84 0.10
CA ALA A 199 6.23 20.75 1.03
C ALA A 199 5.18 19.75 0.50
N PRO A 200 4.08 20.18 -0.15
CA PRO A 200 3.09 19.25 -0.69
C PRO A 200 3.65 18.29 -1.75
N ARG A 201 4.65 18.73 -2.53
CA ARG A 201 5.34 17.86 -3.50
C ARG A 201 6.17 16.80 -2.80
N PHE A 202 6.88 17.17 -1.73
CA PHE A 202 7.64 16.22 -0.92
C PHE A 202 6.72 15.20 -0.25
N LEU A 203 5.57 15.63 0.28
CA LEU A 203 4.56 14.73 0.80
C LEU A 203 4.04 13.77 -0.28
N GLN A 204 3.71 14.27 -1.47
CA GLN A 204 3.28 13.43 -2.59
C GLN A 204 4.36 12.39 -2.94
N PHE A 205 5.63 12.80 -2.94
CA PHE A 205 6.75 11.91 -3.24
C PHE A 205 6.95 10.85 -2.16
N PHE A 206 6.82 11.23 -0.89
CA PHE A 206 6.82 10.31 0.25
C PHE A 206 5.72 9.25 0.11
N LEU A 207 4.47 9.67 -0.14
CA LEU A 207 3.33 8.76 -0.27
C LEU A 207 3.45 7.83 -1.48
N ALA A 208 4.09 8.28 -2.57
CA ALA A 208 4.36 7.45 -3.74
C ALA A 208 5.48 6.43 -3.51
N ALA A 209 6.52 6.83 -2.77
CA ALA A 209 7.70 6.02 -2.53
C ALA A 209 7.51 4.99 -1.41
N ALA A 210 6.82 5.38 -0.34
CA ALA A 210 6.66 4.57 0.85
C ALA A 210 6.08 3.17 0.58
N PRO A 211 5.08 2.95 -0.29
CA PRO A 211 4.61 1.60 -0.63
C PRO A 211 5.67 0.67 -1.24
N VAL A 212 6.75 1.23 -1.80
CA VAL A 212 7.87 0.48 -2.36
C VAL A 212 8.94 0.17 -1.31
N TYR A 213 9.16 1.09 -0.37
CA TYR A 213 10.28 0.98 0.59
C TYR A 213 9.86 0.52 1.98
N LEU A 214 8.59 0.71 2.37
CA LEU A 214 8.04 0.35 3.68
C LEU A 214 7.15 -0.88 3.54
N GLN A 215 7.60 -1.98 4.12
CA GLN A 215 6.85 -3.23 4.17
C GLN A 215 5.80 -3.18 5.29
N PRO A 216 4.78 -4.04 5.28
CA PRO A 216 3.78 -4.07 6.35
C PRO A 216 4.39 -4.22 7.77
N PRO A 217 5.47 -4.99 8.00
CA PRO A 217 6.19 -4.98 9.28
C PRO A 217 6.76 -3.61 9.69
N ASP A 218 7.25 -2.81 8.74
CA ASP A 218 7.76 -1.46 9.02
C ASP A 218 6.62 -0.53 9.46
N LEU A 219 5.43 -0.69 8.88
CA LEU A 219 4.24 0.06 9.29
C LEU A 219 3.73 -0.34 10.67
N ILE A 220 3.84 -1.62 11.03
CA ILE A 220 3.58 -2.10 12.41
C ILE A 220 4.54 -1.44 13.38
N GLU A 221 5.83 -1.51 13.07
CA GLU A 221 6.88 -0.94 13.88
C GLU A 221 6.61 0.56 14.07
N LEU A 222 6.41 1.30 12.97
CA LEU A 222 6.06 2.71 12.96
C LEU A 222 4.84 3.02 13.83
N THR A 223 3.77 2.23 13.73
CA THR A 223 2.55 2.40 14.55
C THR A 223 2.86 2.22 16.03
N VAL A 224 3.48 1.09 16.41
CA VAL A 224 3.79 0.77 17.81
C VAL A 224 4.68 1.85 18.40
N ARG A 225 5.70 2.25 17.64
CA ARG A 225 6.65 3.31 17.96
C ARG A 225 5.98 4.65 18.15
N SER A 226 5.15 5.05 17.20
CA SER A 226 4.35 6.27 17.26
C SER A 226 3.48 6.27 18.52
N ARG A 227 2.83 5.15 18.87
CA ARG A 227 2.05 5.02 20.11
C ARG A 227 2.91 5.15 21.37
N LEU A 228 4.12 4.60 21.38
CA LEU A 228 5.03 4.64 22.54
C LEU A 228 5.67 6.02 22.74
N SER A 229 6.12 6.66 21.66
CA SER A 229 6.75 8.00 21.70
C SER A 229 5.77 9.11 22.09
N ARG A 230 4.47 8.82 22.11
CA ARG A 230 3.39 9.76 22.44
C ARG A 230 3.10 9.88 23.95
N LYS A 231 3.73 9.09 24.83
CA LYS A 231 3.56 9.22 26.29
C LYS A 231 4.77 9.95 26.90
N PRO A 232 4.63 11.14 27.52
CA PRO A 232 5.71 11.70 28.32
C PRO A 232 6.15 10.69 29.39
N PRO A 233 7.46 10.50 29.67
CA PRO A 233 8.60 11.30 29.22
C PRO A 233 9.32 10.76 27.97
N TYR A 234 8.69 9.91 27.15
CA TYR A 234 9.40 9.25 26.04
C TYR A 234 9.81 10.27 24.95
N PRO A 235 11.06 10.19 24.46
CA PRO A 235 11.58 11.11 23.45
C PRO A 235 10.90 10.90 22.08
N LEU A 236 10.99 11.93 21.24
CA LEU A 236 10.66 11.84 19.81
C LEU A 236 11.44 10.67 19.20
N MET A 237 10.72 9.76 18.55
CA MET A 237 11.30 8.50 18.12
C MET A 237 12.06 8.66 16.81
N ARG A 238 13.29 8.13 16.79
CA ARG A 238 14.09 7.93 15.57
C ARG A 238 14.09 6.46 15.19
N LEU A 239 14.27 6.19 13.90
CA LEU A 239 14.50 4.83 13.43
C LEU A 239 15.88 4.33 13.93
N PRO A 240 16.05 3.03 14.20
CA PRO A 240 17.36 2.49 14.53
C PRO A 240 18.24 2.58 13.27
N SER A 241 19.53 2.82 13.45
CA SER A 241 20.48 2.92 12.33
C SER A 241 20.49 1.68 11.44
N SER A 242 20.24 0.49 12.01
CA SER A 242 20.09 -0.75 11.25
C SER A 242 18.92 -0.65 10.27
N THR A 243 17.72 -0.27 10.72
CA THR A 243 16.55 -0.13 9.87
C THR A 243 16.77 0.95 8.81
N GLU A 244 17.34 2.10 9.19
CA GLU A 244 17.69 3.16 8.24
C GLU A 244 18.62 2.68 7.12
N SER A 245 19.57 1.78 7.43
CA SER A 245 20.48 1.24 6.42
C SER A 245 19.83 0.26 5.42
N TRP A 246 18.72 -0.38 5.79
CA TRP A 246 17.99 -1.35 4.95
C TRP A 246 16.82 -0.73 4.19
N LEU A 247 16.25 0.38 4.69
CA LEU A 247 15.15 1.10 4.06
C LEU A 247 15.54 1.69 2.70
N HIS A 248 16.78 2.15 2.57
CA HIS A 248 17.29 2.65 1.31
C HIS A 248 17.97 1.53 0.51
N PRO A 249 17.75 1.45 -0.82
CA PRO A 249 18.48 0.51 -1.65
C PRO A 249 19.99 0.76 -1.50
N VAL A 250 20.73 -0.30 -1.17
CA VAL A 250 22.15 -0.25 -0.75
C VAL A 250 23.09 0.35 -1.82
N LYS A 251 22.61 0.52 -3.06
CA LYS A 251 23.38 1.02 -4.20
C LYS A 251 22.55 1.91 -5.14
N LEU A 252 21.89 2.93 -4.61
CA LEU A 252 21.37 3.98 -5.48
C LEU A 252 22.56 4.72 -6.11
N ALA A 253 22.67 4.67 -7.43
CA ALA A 253 23.66 5.44 -8.18
C ALA A 253 23.46 6.97 -8.02
N TYR A 254 22.29 7.39 -7.53
CA TYR A 254 21.87 8.78 -7.37
C TYR A 254 21.27 9.00 -5.97
N PRO A 255 22.09 9.02 -4.90
CA PRO A 255 21.63 9.40 -3.57
C PRO A 255 21.22 10.88 -3.55
N PHE A 256 20.24 11.23 -2.71
CA PHE A 256 19.89 12.64 -2.53
C PHE A 256 21.03 13.38 -1.80
N PRO A 257 21.30 14.66 -2.16
CA PRO A 257 22.31 15.46 -1.46
C PRO A 257 21.90 15.73 -0.01
N VAL A 258 22.89 15.85 0.88
CA VAL A 258 22.74 16.22 2.30
C VAL A 258 22.60 17.74 2.43
N GLY A 259 21.83 18.20 3.42
CA GLY A 259 21.76 19.63 3.79
C GLY A 259 21.06 20.54 2.77
N VAL A 260 20.24 20.00 1.88
CA VAL A 260 19.38 20.81 1.01
C VAL A 260 18.15 21.23 1.78
N ASP A 261 17.90 22.54 1.82
CA ASP A 261 16.69 23.11 2.42
C ASP A 261 15.45 22.68 1.62
N LEU A 262 14.61 21.86 2.27
CA LEU A 262 13.36 21.35 1.71
C LEU A 262 12.21 22.37 1.84
N GLU A 263 12.33 23.35 2.74
CA GLU A 263 11.36 24.42 2.98
C GLU A 263 11.59 25.65 2.10
N ALA A 264 12.63 25.63 1.27
CA ALA A 264 12.95 26.70 0.35
C ALA A 264 11.72 27.10 -0.50
N PRO A 265 11.42 28.40 -0.64
CA PRO A 265 10.21 28.88 -1.34
C PRO A 265 10.19 28.52 -2.83
N ILE A 266 11.35 28.16 -3.38
CA ILE A 266 11.53 27.69 -4.75
C ILE A 266 12.05 26.26 -4.69
N PHE A 267 11.43 25.36 -5.46
CA PHE A 267 11.84 23.97 -5.55
C PHE A 267 13.34 23.86 -5.95
N PRO A 268 14.20 23.26 -5.10
CA PRO A 268 15.64 23.23 -5.36
C PRO A 268 15.95 22.55 -6.70
N SER A 269 16.62 23.27 -7.60
CA SER A 269 16.97 22.76 -8.94
C SER A 269 17.82 21.49 -8.88
N ILE A 270 18.69 21.39 -7.86
CA ILE A 270 19.54 20.23 -7.59
C ILE A 270 18.73 18.95 -7.32
N LEU A 271 17.53 19.07 -6.73
CA LEU A 271 16.68 17.93 -6.43
C LEU A 271 15.92 17.44 -7.66
N ARG A 272 15.68 18.29 -8.66
CA ARG A 272 14.85 17.95 -9.83
C ARG A 272 15.29 16.67 -10.53
N HIS A 273 16.59 16.52 -10.78
CA HIS A 273 17.12 15.31 -11.42
C HIS A 273 16.97 14.08 -10.52
N HIS A 274 17.24 14.22 -9.23
CA HIS A 274 17.12 13.12 -8.26
C HIS A 274 15.67 12.64 -8.15
N PHE A 275 14.70 13.55 -8.08
CA PHE A 275 13.26 13.20 -8.10
C PHE A 275 12.89 12.40 -9.34
N GLN A 276 13.33 12.84 -10.53
CA GLN A 276 13.05 12.13 -11.78
C GLN A 276 13.62 10.72 -11.78
N VAL A 277 14.87 10.56 -11.32
CA VAL A 277 15.50 9.23 -11.23
C VAL A 277 14.73 8.34 -10.27
N HIS A 278 14.42 8.82 -9.06
CA HIS A 278 13.74 8.03 -8.04
C HIS A 278 12.29 7.71 -8.40
N LEU A 279 11.53 8.67 -8.94
CA LEU A 279 10.18 8.41 -9.47
C LEU A 279 10.22 7.39 -10.60
N THR A 280 11.24 7.42 -11.47
CA THR A 280 11.43 6.39 -12.49
C THR A 280 11.75 5.02 -11.86
N VAL A 281 12.54 4.99 -10.79
CA VAL A 281 12.85 3.76 -10.05
C VAL A 281 11.60 3.17 -9.39
N ILE A 282 10.76 4.02 -8.78
CA ILE A 282 9.49 3.63 -8.16
C ILE A 282 8.51 3.15 -9.24
N ALA A 283 8.37 3.88 -10.35
CA ALA A 283 7.48 3.52 -11.45
C ALA A 283 7.88 2.20 -12.12
N ARG A 284 9.16 1.93 -12.37
CA ARG A 284 9.60 0.65 -12.97
C ARG A 284 9.53 -0.52 -11.99
N ALA A 285 9.60 -0.24 -10.68
CA ALA A 285 9.43 -1.27 -9.65
C ALA A 285 7.98 -1.74 -9.59
N PHE A 286 7.06 -1.04 -10.25
CA PHE A 286 5.70 -1.49 -10.44
C PHE A 286 5.61 -2.53 -11.56
N LEU A 287 4.92 -3.62 -11.25
CA LEU A 287 5.11 -4.90 -11.92
C LEU A 287 4.29 -5.04 -13.20
N SER A 288 3.15 -4.34 -13.38
CA SER A 288 2.41 -4.41 -14.65
C SER A 288 3.05 -3.61 -15.78
N LEU A 289 3.97 -2.69 -15.47
CA LEU A 289 4.81 -1.99 -16.46
C LEU A 289 6.02 -2.83 -16.92
N THR A 290 6.18 -4.05 -16.41
CA THR A 290 7.29 -4.94 -16.79
C THR A 290 6.96 -5.87 -17.95
N SER A 291 5.67 -6.11 -18.23
CA SER A 291 5.21 -7.01 -19.30
C SER A 291 4.96 -6.31 -20.63
N ASP A 292 4.61 -5.01 -20.60
CA ASP A 292 4.33 -4.23 -21.80
C ASP A 292 4.97 -2.83 -21.67
N GLN A 293 5.79 -2.46 -22.65
CA GLN A 293 6.46 -1.16 -22.82
C GLN A 293 7.83 -0.98 -22.15
N SER A 294 8.84 -1.15 -23.00
CA SER A 294 10.06 -0.34 -23.00
C SER A 294 9.78 1.13 -22.60
N THR A 295 10.52 1.62 -21.62
CA THR A 295 10.91 3.04 -21.53
C THR A 295 9.79 4.10 -21.49
N ARG A 296 8.72 3.92 -20.72
CA ARG A 296 8.03 5.12 -20.19
C ARG A 296 8.93 5.76 -19.14
N ARG A 297 9.80 6.68 -19.57
CA ARG A 297 10.31 7.69 -18.64
C ARG A 297 9.08 8.39 -18.07
N ALA A 298 9.01 8.59 -16.77
CA ALA A 298 8.04 9.52 -16.21
C ALA A 298 8.26 10.85 -16.96
N ASN A 299 7.28 11.27 -17.77
CA ASN A 299 7.35 12.51 -18.53
C ASN A 299 7.21 13.67 -17.54
N MET A 300 8.31 14.00 -16.88
CA MET A 300 8.41 15.08 -15.90
C MET A 300 8.96 16.36 -16.52
N SER A 301 8.83 16.50 -17.83
CA SER A 301 9.17 17.71 -18.56
C SER A 301 8.08 18.75 -18.32
N GLN A 302 7.99 19.30 -17.10
CA GLN A 302 7.52 20.66 -16.84
C GLN A 302 7.72 21.05 -15.36
N VAL A 303 8.58 22.05 -15.15
CA VAL A 303 8.77 22.76 -13.87
C VAL A 303 7.49 23.51 -13.44
N ALA A 304 6.57 23.71 -14.37
CA ALA A 304 5.33 24.47 -14.21
C ALA A 304 4.17 23.70 -13.56
N VAL A 305 4.24 22.37 -13.43
CA VAL A 305 3.13 21.60 -12.86
C VAL A 305 3.24 21.58 -11.33
N PRO A 306 2.19 21.95 -10.58
CA PRO A 306 2.22 21.97 -9.11
C PRO A 306 2.43 20.57 -8.52
N CYS A 307 1.89 19.52 -9.13
CA CYS A 307 2.04 18.11 -8.69
C CYS A 307 3.01 17.33 -9.58
N PHE A 308 3.55 16.23 -9.05
CA PHE A 308 4.10 15.18 -9.88
C PHE A 308 2.96 14.44 -10.59
N ALA A 309 3.11 14.24 -11.89
CA ALA A 309 2.26 13.34 -12.66
C ALA A 309 2.65 11.89 -12.35
N PHE A 310 2.30 11.43 -11.16
CA PHE A 310 2.59 10.08 -10.66
C PHE A 310 1.29 9.43 -10.18
N GLU A 311 1.07 8.18 -10.57
CA GLU A 311 -0.09 7.39 -10.21
C GLU A 311 0.33 6.27 -9.26
N ASP A 312 -0.45 6.01 -8.21
CA ASP A 312 -0.30 4.78 -7.43
C ASP A 312 -0.76 3.58 -8.26
N HIS A 313 0.12 3.09 -9.13
CA HIS A 313 -0.24 2.00 -10.02
C HIS A 313 -0.55 0.69 -9.28
N THR A 314 -0.07 0.51 -8.04
CA THR A 314 -0.37 -0.71 -7.26
C THR A 314 -1.82 -0.69 -6.79
N TYR A 315 -2.29 0.48 -6.35
CA TYR A 315 -3.70 0.71 -6.09
C TYR A 315 -4.57 0.43 -7.33
N SER A 316 -4.24 1.03 -8.47
CA SER A 316 -4.99 0.84 -9.73
C SER A 316 -5.00 -0.63 -10.18
N TRP A 317 -3.88 -1.33 -10.06
CA TRP A 317 -3.78 -2.75 -10.45
C TRP A 317 -4.58 -3.70 -9.54
N LEU A 318 -4.55 -3.50 -8.23
CA LEU A 318 -5.39 -4.28 -7.31
C LEU A 318 -6.87 -4.04 -7.60
N MET A 319 -7.25 -2.79 -7.89
CA MET A 319 -8.60 -2.44 -8.29
C MET A 319 -9.01 -3.13 -9.61
N GLU A 320 -8.15 -3.10 -10.63
CA GLU A 320 -8.39 -3.76 -11.91
C GLU A 320 -8.58 -5.28 -11.76
N ARG A 321 -7.83 -5.93 -10.86
CA ARG A 321 -7.99 -7.37 -10.59
C ARG A 321 -9.34 -7.71 -9.99
N VAL A 322 -9.80 -6.91 -9.01
CA VAL A 322 -11.15 -7.03 -8.45
C VAL A 322 -12.19 -6.95 -9.56
N LEU A 323 -12.09 -5.94 -10.43
CA LEU A 323 -13.03 -5.74 -11.54
C LEU A 323 -12.97 -6.88 -12.54
N LYS A 324 -11.77 -7.37 -12.87
CA LYS A 324 -11.57 -8.48 -13.80
C LYS A 324 -12.21 -9.76 -13.30
N VAL A 325 -11.97 -10.16 -12.05
CA VAL A 325 -12.58 -11.38 -11.48
C VAL A 325 -14.10 -11.25 -11.42
N PHE A 326 -14.59 -10.07 -11.02
CA PHE A 326 -16.03 -9.79 -11.04
C PHE A 326 -16.63 -9.93 -12.45
N ASP A 327 -15.96 -9.42 -13.48
CA ASP A 327 -16.44 -9.50 -14.86
C ASP A 327 -16.33 -10.91 -15.45
N GLU A 328 -15.28 -11.66 -15.13
CA GLU A 328 -15.09 -13.06 -15.56
C GLU A 328 -16.15 -13.99 -14.96
N GLU A 329 -16.52 -13.77 -13.70
CA GLU A 329 -17.56 -14.55 -13.02
C GLU A 329 -18.99 -14.09 -13.33
N ALA A 330 -19.20 -12.79 -13.61
CA ALA A 330 -20.52 -12.25 -13.92
C ALA A 330 -21.00 -12.63 -15.34
N ARG A 331 -20.09 -13.03 -16.24
CA ARG A 331 -20.46 -13.58 -17.55
C ARG A 331 -20.95 -15.02 -17.35
N PRO A 332 -22.25 -15.32 -17.52
CA PRO A 332 -22.66 -16.71 -17.56
C PRO A 332 -22.01 -17.34 -18.80
N LYS A 333 -21.37 -18.50 -18.64
CA LYS A 333 -20.69 -19.22 -19.73
C LYS A 333 -21.60 -19.57 -20.91
N ASP A 334 -22.93 -19.49 -20.72
CA ASP A 334 -23.94 -19.92 -21.69
C ASP A 334 -24.92 -18.81 -22.14
N PHE A 335 -24.68 -17.53 -21.79
CA PHE A 335 -25.61 -16.43 -22.13
C PHE A 335 -24.94 -15.36 -23.01
N GLU A 336 -24.85 -15.64 -24.31
CA GLU A 336 -24.72 -14.62 -25.35
C GLU A 336 -26.06 -13.90 -25.53
N LEU A 337 -26.44 -13.04 -24.58
CA LEU A 337 -27.56 -12.12 -24.81
C LEU A 337 -27.10 -11.02 -25.78
N PRO A 338 -27.77 -10.86 -26.94
CA PRO A 338 -27.44 -9.80 -27.88
C PRO A 338 -27.85 -8.45 -27.25
N GLY A 339 -26.86 -7.66 -26.83
CA GLY A 339 -27.09 -6.32 -26.25
C GLY A 339 -26.21 -5.95 -25.07
N HIS A 340 -25.42 -6.88 -24.51
CA HIS A 340 -24.41 -6.51 -23.52
C HIS A 340 -23.23 -5.80 -24.19
N LEU A 341 -23.26 -4.46 -24.17
CA LEU A 341 -22.10 -3.63 -24.48
C LEU A 341 -20.92 -4.05 -23.59
N PRO A 342 -19.68 -4.10 -24.12
CA PRO A 342 -18.49 -4.27 -23.29
C PRO A 342 -18.49 -3.19 -22.20
N LEU A 343 -18.27 -3.60 -20.95
CA LEU A 343 -18.22 -2.74 -19.75
C LEU A 343 -17.02 -1.79 -19.83
N THR A 344 -17.11 -0.76 -20.67
CA THR A 344 -16.04 0.23 -20.86
C THR A 344 -15.94 1.25 -19.72
N ASN A 345 -16.81 1.19 -18.70
CA ASN A 345 -16.85 2.16 -17.59
C ASN A 345 -16.95 1.50 -16.19
N SER A 346 -16.25 0.38 -15.96
CA SER A 346 -16.20 -0.35 -14.68
C SER A 346 -15.48 0.42 -13.55
N SER A 347 -14.55 1.32 -13.89
CA SER A 347 -13.74 2.08 -12.91
C SER A 347 -14.59 2.81 -11.87
N GLY A 348 -15.69 3.42 -12.29
CA GLY A 348 -16.47 4.23 -11.36
C GLY A 348 -17.51 3.46 -10.53
N MET A 349 -17.69 2.15 -10.76
CA MET A 349 -18.54 1.31 -9.90
C MET A 349 -17.99 1.25 -8.47
N LEU A 350 -16.66 1.23 -8.35
CA LEU A 350 -15.94 1.26 -7.07
C LEU A 350 -15.77 2.69 -6.52
N ASP A 351 -16.21 3.73 -7.24
CA ASP A 351 -16.03 5.10 -6.78
C ASP A 351 -17.09 5.57 -5.79
N ASN A 352 -18.31 5.01 -5.81
CA ASN A 352 -19.41 5.50 -4.97
C ASN A 352 -19.75 4.52 -3.85
N GLY A 353 -20.19 3.30 -4.17
CA GLY A 353 -20.62 2.33 -3.14
C GLY A 353 -19.49 1.67 -2.37
N TRP A 354 -18.34 1.49 -3.01
CA TRP A 354 -17.19 0.82 -2.41
C TRP A 354 -16.41 1.72 -1.45
N LYS A 355 -16.24 3.01 -1.79
CA LYS A 355 -15.54 3.97 -0.93
C LYS A 355 -16.13 4.01 0.49
N ASP A 356 -17.45 3.89 0.61
CA ASP A 356 -18.17 3.97 1.88
C ASP A 356 -18.12 2.69 2.73
N CYS A 357 -17.69 1.55 2.18
CA CYS A 357 -17.77 0.30 2.91
C CYS A 357 -16.65 -0.73 2.67
N MET A 358 -15.59 -0.38 1.93
CA MET A 358 -14.48 -1.32 1.68
C MET A 358 -13.89 -1.89 2.98
N TRP A 359 -13.85 -1.06 4.02
CA TRP A 359 -13.31 -1.38 5.34
C TRP A 359 -14.09 -2.46 6.07
N ALA A 360 -15.34 -2.64 5.66
CA ALA A 360 -16.23 -3.62 6.22
C ALA A 360 -16.39 -4.85 5.32
N ILE A 361 -15.54 -5.05 4.29
CA ILE A 361 -15.71 -6.18 3.38
C ILE A 361 -15.74 -7.53 4.08
N TRP A 362 -14.85 -7.75 5.05
CA TRP A 362 -14.86 -8.96 5.86
C TRP A 362 -16.20 -9.20 6.58
N TRP A 363 -17.00 -8.15 6.81
CA TRP A 363 -18.31 -8.21 7.45
C TRP A 363 -19.47 -8.33 6.47
N TRP A 364 -19.50 -7.50 5.42
CA TRP A 364 -20.64 -7.49 4.49
C TRP A 364 -20.52 -8.51 3.37
N ALA A 365 -19.30 -8.85 2.92
CA ALA A 365 -19.12 -9.92 1.95
C ALA A 365 -19.27 -11.25 2.70
N GLY A 366 -18.35 -11.62 3.59
CA GLY A 366 -18.47 -12.84 4.41
C GLY A 366 -18.62 -14.18 3.65
N SER A 367 -18.87 -14.16 2.34
CA SER A 367 -18.85 -15.24 1.36
C SER A 367 -18.77 -14.62 -0.04
N GLU A 368 -18.41 -15.43 -1.04
CA GLU A 368 -18.34 -15.01 -2.45
C GLU A 368 -19.69 -14.54 -3.00
N GLU A 369 -20.77 -15.27 -2.68
CA GLU A 369 -22.10 -14.98 -3.22
C GLU A 369 -22.60 -13.61 -2.75
N LYS A 370 -22.32 -13.27 -1.49
CA LYS A 370 -22.65 -11.97 -0.91
C LYS A 370 -21.76 -10.86 -1.45
N ALA A 371 -20.47 -11.14 -1.65
CA ALA A 371 -19.55 -10.21 -2.31
C ALA A 371 -20.11 -9.81 -3.69
N ARG A 372 -20.45 -10.83 -4.48
CA ARG A 372 -21.02 -10.70 -5.83
C ARG A 372 -22.36 -9.97 -5.84
N ALA A 373 -23.30 -10.38 -5.00
CA ALA A 373 -24.63 -9.76 -4.94
C ALA A 373 -24.55 -8.26 -4.63
N LYS A 374 -23.58 -7.85 -3.81
CA LYS A 374 -23.37 -6.44 -3.48
C LYS A 374 -22.69 -5.67 -4.61
N MET A 375 -21.70 -6.27 -5.28
CA MET A 375 -21.07 -5.70 -6.47
C MET A 375 -22.09 -5.50 -7.62
N GLU A 376 -22.97 -6.48 -7.87
CA GLU A 376 -24.06 -6.34 -8.85
C GLU A 376 -25.03 -5.22 -8.47
N ARG A 377 -25.39 -5.10 -7.19
CA ARG A 377 -26.25 -3.99 -6.74
C ARG A 377 -25.61 -2.63 -7.01
N TRP A 378 -24.30 -2.48 -6.81
CA TRP A 378 -23.59 -1.23 -7.16
C TRP A 378 -23.56 -0.98 -8.66
N ARG A 379 -23.44 -2.05 -9.46
CA ARG A 379 -23.54 -1.96 -10.91
C ARG A 379 -24.92 -1.46 -11.35
N GLU A 380 -26.00 -1.93 -10.73
CA GLU A 380 -27.38 -1.51 -11.03
C GLU A 380 -27.66 -0.06 -10.68
N ILE A 381 -27.18 0.43 -9.53
CA ILE A 381 -27.35 1.83 -9.09
C ILE A 381 -26.78 2.83 -10.12
N ARG A 382 -25.79 2.43 -10.92
CA ARG A 382 -25.24 3.26 -12.01
C ARG A 382 -26.07 3.29 -13.28
N ARG A 383 -26.99 2.34 -13.47
CA ARG A 383 -27.84 2.28 -14.66
C ARG A 383 -29.06 3.20 -14.55
N THR A 384 -29.45 3.52 -13.32
CA THR A 384 -30.49 4.48 -12.96
C THR A 384 -29.90 5.86 -12.75
#